data_AF-A0A352R9A7-F1
#
_entry.id   AF-A0A352R9A7-F1
#
_cell.length_a   1.000
_cell.length_b   1.000
_cell.length_c   1.000
_cell.angle_alpha   90.00
_cell.angle_beta   90.00
_cell.angle_gamma   90.00
#
_symmetry.space_group_name_H-M   'P 1'
#
loop_
_entity.id
_entity.type
_entity.pdbx_description
1 polymer ?
#
loop_
_entity_poly.entity_id
_entity_poly.type
_entity_poly.pdbx_seq_one_letter_code
_entity_poly.pdbx_strand_id
1 'polypeptide(L)' 'MSVIYLLITISIVVAIAFLVAFIKAVKSGQYDDDYTPSVRMLFDDEIVKENPNKIIQTEKQKSI' A
#
# COMPACT_ATOMS: atom_id res chain seq x y z
N MET A 1 42.05 -25.20 -10.76
CA MET A 1 41.81 -24.38 -9.55
C MET A 1 41.50 -22.91 -9.83
N SER A 2 41.38 -22.46 -11.08
CA SER A 2 40.98 -21.07 -11.40
C SER A 2 39.44 -20.90 -11.52
N VAL A 3 38.75 -21.93 -12.02
CA VAL A 3 37.30 -21.93 -12.23
C VAL A 3 36.50 -21.64 -10.96
N ILE A 4 37.01 -22.04 -9.79
CA ILE A 4 36.36 -21.79 -8.50
C ILE A 4 36.21 -20.28 -8.22
N TYR A 5 37.21 -19.47 -8.57
CA TYR A 5 37.15 -18.03 -8.38
C TYR A 5 36.08 -17.39 -9.27
N LEU A 6 35.96 -17.84 -10.52
CA LEU A 6 34.91 -17.38 -11.44
C LEU A 6 33.51 -17.72 -10.93
N LEU A 7 33.31 -18.95 -10.44
CA LEU A 7 32.02 -19.39 -9.90
C LEU A 7 31.63 -18.63 -8.63
N ILE A 8 32.58 -18.37 -7.73
CA ILE A 8 32.35 -17.58 -6.53
C ILE A 8 31.92 -16.15 -6.89
N THR A 9 32.61 -15.51 -7.84
CA THR A 9 32.26 -14.15 -8.27
C THR A 9 30.86 -14.09 -8.87
N ILE A 10 30.52 -15.01 -9.77
CA ILE A 10 29.18 -15.04 -10.39
C ILE A 10 28.10 -15.29 -9.34
N SER A 11 28.32 -16.22 -8.40
CA SER A 11 27.37 -16.50 -7.32
C SER A 11 27.09 -15.27 -6.45
N ILE A 12 28.14 -14.55 -6.05
CA ILE A 12 28.01 -13.32 -5.24
C ILE A 12 27.25 -12.24 -6.01
N VAL A 13 27.56 -12.05 -7.30
CA VAL A 13 26.86 -11.05 -8.14
C VAL A 13 25.36 -11.36 -8.23
N VAL A 14 25.00 -12.63 -8.46
CA VAL A 14 23.60 -13.06 -8.52
C VAL A 14 22.91 -12.87 -7.17
N ALA A 15 23.55 -13.22 -6.06
CA ALA A 15 23.00 -13.04 -4.72
C ALA A 15 22.72 -11.56 -4.40
N ILE A 16 23.65 -10.66 -4.71
CA ILE A 16 23.47 -9.21 -4.52
C ILE A 16 22.36 -8.68 -5.41
N ALA A 17 22.29 -9.11 -6.67
CA ALA A 17 21.24 -8.68 -7.59
C ALA A 17 19.84 -9.07 -7.07
N PHE A 18 19.68 -10.30 -6.59
CA PHE A 18 18.43 -10.76 -5.98
C PHE A 18 18.09 -10.00 -4.70
N LEU A 19 19.07 -9.72 -3.85
CA LEU A 19 18.87 -8.95 -2.62
C LEU A 19 18.39 -7.53 -2.91
N VAL A 20 19.00 -6.85 -3.88
CA VAL A 20 18.59 -5.49 -4.27
C VAL A 20 17.18 -5.49 -4.88
N ALA A 21 16.87 -6.47 -5.72
CA ALA A 21 15.53 -6.64 -6.29
C ALA A 21 14.49 -6.90 -5.20
N PHE A 22 14.80 -7.76 -4.22
CA PHE A 22 13.95 -8.04 -3.07
C PHE A 22 13.68 -6.79 -2.24
N ILE A 23 14.72 -6.02 -1.88
CA ILE A 23 14.57 -4.78 -1.11
C ILE A 23 13.72 -3.76 -1.88
N LYS A 24 13.93 -3.62 -3.19
CA LYS A 24 13.11 -2.75 -4.04
C LYS A 24 11.64 -3.17 -4.05
N ALA A 25 11.37 -4.47 -4.15
CA ALA A 25 10.01 -5.00 -4.15
C ALA A 25 9.30 -4.73 -2.81
N VAL A 26 9.97 -5.02 -1.69
CA VAL A 26 9.43 -4.76 -0.34
C VAL A 26 9.21 -3.26 -0.10
N LYS A 27 10.12 -2.41 -0.59
CA LYS A 27 10.01 -0.95 -0.43
C LYS A 27 9.00 -0.30 -1.40
N SER A 28 8.45 -1.03 -2.38
CA SER A 28 7.53 -0.51 -3.40
C SER A 28 6.15 -0.05 -2.88
N GLY A 29 6.01 0.17 -1.56
CA GLY A 29 4.82 0.83 -1.01
C GLY A 29 3.58 -0.05 -0.91
N GLN A 30 3.71 -1.37 -1.04
CA GLN A 30 2.56 -2.28 -0.91
C GLN A 30 2.00 -2.35 0.53
N TYR A 31 2.65 -1.68 1.49
CA TYR A 31 2.21 -1.53 2.88
C TYR A 31 1.38 -0.25 3.14
N ASP A 32 1.12 0.57 2.12
CA ASP A 32 0.30 1.78 2.28
C ASP A 32 -1.20 1.47 2.49
N ASP A 33 -1.60 0.20 2.34
CA ASP A 33 -2.97 -0.29 2.56
C ASP A 33 -3.11 -1.11 3.87
N ASP A 34 -2.25 -0.84 4.86
CA ASP A 34 -2.35 -1.42 6.21
C ASP A 34 -3.56 -0.88 7.01
N TYR A 35 -4.28 0.12 6.46
CA TYR A 35 -5.54 0.61 7.00
C TYR A 35 -6.73 -0.08 6.36
N THR A 36 -7.08 -1.24 6.91
CA THR A 36 -8.24 -2.04 6.51
C THR A 36 -9.49 -1.17 6.35
N PRO A 37 -10.27 -1.32 5.26
CA PRO A 37 -11.49 -0.54 5.02
C PRO A 37 -12.51 -0.63 6.17
N SER A 38 -12.51 -1.75 6.90
CA SER A 38 -13.33 -1.96 8.10
C SER A 38 -13.03 -0.99 9.23
N VAL A 39 -11.78 -0.56 9.38
CA VAL A 39 -11.33 0.38 10.41
C VAL A 39 -11.72 1.81 10.03
N ARG A 40 -11.53 2.17 8.76
CA ARG A 40 -11.97 3.46 8.22
C ARG A 40 -13.49 3.63 8.40
N MET A 41 -14.26 2.60 8.08
CA MET A 41 -15.72 2.62 8.21
C MET A 41 -16.19 2.73 9.67
N LEU A 42 -15.49 2.11 10.64
CA LEU A 42 -15.84 2.19 12.06
C LEU A 42 -15.58 3.57 12.68
N PHE A 43 -14.60 4.32 12.17
CA PHE A 43 -14.21 5.62 12.70
C PHE A 43 -14.73 6.81 11.87
N ASP A 44 -15.17 6.59 10.63
CA ASP A 44 -15.87 7.59 9.81
C ASP A 44 -17.27 7.94 10.38
N ASP A 45 -17.91 7.00 11.10
CA ASP A 45 -19.24 7.19 11.69
C ASP A 45 -19.24 8.07 12.96
N GLU A 46 -18.10 8.20 13.66
CA GLU A 46 -17.99 9.01 14.88
C GLU A 46 -17.61 10.49 14.61
N ILE A 47 -17.04 10.82 13.44
CA ILE A 47 -16.56 12.18 13.10
C ILE A 47 -17.50 12.91 12.12
N VAL A 48 -18.76 12.53 12.03
CA VAL A 48 -19.77 13.42 11.42
C VAL A 48 -20.15 14.49 12.44
N LYS A 49 -19.25 15.47 12.63
CA LYS A 49 -19.68 16.79 13.08
C LYS A 49 -20.68 17.29 12.05
N GLU A 50 -21.90 17.55 12.49
CA GLU A 50 -23.01 18.11 11.72
C GLU A 50 -22.52 19.13 10.70
N ASN A 51 -22.48 18.72 9.43
CA ASN A 51 -22.33 19.65 8.32
C ASN A 51 -23.75 19.92 7.81
N PRO A 52 -24.38 21.06 8.17
CA PRO A 52 -25.78 21.35 7.88
C PRO A 52 -26.09 21.40 6.36
N ASN A 53 -25.07 21.44 5.50
CA ASN A 53 -25.21 21.49 4.05
C ASN A 53 -25.58 20.16 3.37
N LYS A 54 -25.54 19.01 4.06
CA LYS A 54 -25.91 17.71 3.45
C LYS A 54 -27.42 17.44 3.47
N ILE A 55 -28.17 18.10 4.35
CA ILE A 55 -29.62 17.86 4.53
C ILE A 55 -30.43 18.40 3.34
N ILE A 56 -29.99 19.51 2.72
CA ILE A 56 -30.75 20.21 1.66
C ILE A 56 -30.79 19.41 0.34
N GLN A 57 -29.86 18.48 0.10
CA GLN A 57 -29.81 17.74 -1.16
C GLN A 57 -30.74 16.52 -1.18
N THR A 58 -31.03 15.93 -0.02
CA THR A 58 -31.86 14.72 0.06
C THR A 58 -33.35 15.01 -0.12
N GLU A 59 -33.83 16.21 0.23
CA GLU A 59 -35.25 16.60 0.02
C GLU A 59 -35.56 16.95 -1.44
N LYS A 60 -34.59 17.50 -2.19
CA LYS A 60 -34.81 17.94 -3.58
C LYS A 60 -34.89 16.80 -4.59
N GLN A 61 -34.42 15.60 -4.23
CA GLN A 61 -34.42 14.43 -5.11
C GLN A 61 -35.63 13.51 -4.90
N LYS A 62 -36.41 13.73 -3.83
CA LYS A 62 -37.63 12.95 -3.52
C LYS A 62 -38.91 13.58 -4.09
N SER A 63 -38.84 14.76 -4.69
CA SER A 63 -39.98 15.48 -5.29
C SER A 63 -39.98 15.53 -6.82
N ILE A 64 -39.20 14.66 -7.47
CA ILE A 64 -39.31 14.39 -8.92
C ILE A 64 -39.85 12.98 -9.10
#